data_AF-A0A3S6CLE9-F1
#
_entry.id   AF-A0A3S6CLE9-F1
#
_cell.length_a   1.000
_cell.length_b   1.000
_cell.length_c   1.000
_cell.angle_alpha   90.00
_cell.angle_beta   90.00
_cell.angle_gamma   90.00
#
_symmetry.space_group_name_H-M   'P 1'
#
loop_
_entity.id
_entity.type
_entity.pdbx_description
1 polymer ?
#
loop_
_entity_poly.entity_id
_entity_poly.type
_entity_poly.pdbx_seq_one_letter_code
_entity_poly.pdbx_strand_id
1 'polypeptide(L)'
;MEDTWQVIDMGDTPIRDLQDSTAVPEKKFRLRLRNCELAGTGKRIYTASRVRMTFDGLRGETPDKFSLLGEAEGINLQILDNQGYPARVGKVMPPLLLNGNEDELKYILRIVRNGYPLKAGNYYTILRFIVNYE
;
A
#
# COMPACT_ATOMS: atom_id res chain seq x y z
N MET A 1 13.68 -13.00 -5.55
CA MET A 1 12.61 -13.91 -5.98
C MET A 1 11.41 -13.03 -6.25
N GLU A 2 11.00 -12.88 -7.52
CA GLU A 2 9.76 -12.15 -7.85
C GLU A 2 8.60 -12.97 -7.29
N ASP A 3 7.78 -12.37 -6.43
CA ASP A 3 6.63 -13.06 -5.84
C ASP A 3 5.60 -13.31 -6.94
N THR A 4 5.45 -14.58 -7.32
CA THR A 4 4.52 -15.02 -8.38
C THR A 4 3.05 -14.77 -7.99
N TRP A 5 2.77 -14.60 -6.70
CA TRP A 5 1.41 -14.51 -6.16
C TRP A 5 1.03 -13.10 -5.72
N GLN A 6 1.93 -12.11 -5.85
CA GLN A 6 1.71 -10.73 -5.40
C GLN A 6 1.23 -10.65 -3.94
N VAL A 7 1.75 -11.55 -3.09
CA VAL A 7 1.45 -11.59 -1.66
C VAL A 7 2.51 -10.78 -0.91
N ILE A 8 2.12 -10.14 0.18
CA ILE A 8 3.06 -9.47 1.09
C ILE A 8 2.95 -10.17 2.43
N ASP A 9 4.02 -10.89 2.81
CA ASP A 9 4.13 -11.47 4.13
C ASP A 9 4.42 -10.39 5.18
N MET A 10 3.38 -10.06 5.96
CA MET A 10 3.46 -9.09 7.05
C MET A 10 4.22 -9.63 8.26
N GLY A 11 4.46 -10.94 8.34
CA GLY A 11 5.08 -11.60 9.48
C GLY A 11 4.25 -11.50 10.76
N ASP A 12 4.82 -12.01 11.83
CA ASP A 12 4.22 -11.94 13.15
C ASP A 12 4.37 -10.53 13.73
N THR A 13 3.26 -9.95 14.18
CA THR A 13 3.26 -8.67 14.90
C THR A 13 3.06 -8.93 16.38
N PRO A 14 4.07 -8.73 17.24
CA PRO A 14 3.93 -8.90 18.67
C PRO A 14 2.87 -7.93 19.23
N ILE A 15 1.95 -8.45 20.05
CA ILE A 15 0.92 -7.63 20.70
C ILE A 15 1.52 -6.46 21.49
N ARG A 16 2.72 -6.66 22.07
CA ARG A 16 3.47 -5.63 22.79
C ARG A 16 3.80 -4.42 21.90
N ASP A 17 4.16 -4.66 20.64
CA ASP A 17 4.53 -3.60 19.70
C ASP A 17 3.32 -2.81 19.21
N LEU A 18 2.11 -3.38 19.35
CA LEU A 18 0.85 -2.68 19.12
C LEU A 18 0.38 -1.89 20.35
N GLN A 19 0.97 -2.13 21.52
CA GLN A 19 0.71 -1.36 22.73
C GLN A 19 1.53 -0.07 22.76
N ASP A 20 2.75 -0.10 22.24
CA ASP A 20 3.67 1.02 22.14
C ASP A 20 3.73 1.55 20.69
N SER A 21 3.18 2.74 20.44
CA SER A 21 3.04 3.31 19.08
C SER A 21 4.38 3.56 18.36
N THR A 22 5.51 3.42 19.05
CA THR A 22 6.84 3.72 18.52
C THR A 22 7.52 2.53 17.81
N ALA A 23 7.00 1.31 17.96
CA ALA A 23 7.66 0.09 17.50
C ALA A 23 6.86 -0.76 16.49
N VAL A 24 5.84 -0.17 15.84
CA VAL A 24 5.00 -0.92 14.91
C VAL A 24 5.84 -1.43 13.72
N PRO A 25 5.89 -2.75 13.46
CA PRO A 25 6.64 -3.31 12.35
C PRO A 25 6.14 -2.75 11.01
N GLU A 26 7.07 -2.19 10.23
CA GLU A 26 6.80 -1.68 8.89
C GLU A 26 7.30 -2.65 7.82
N LYS A 27 6.47 -2.87 6.81
CA LYS A 27 6.82 -3.66 5.63
C LYS A 27 6.85 -2.76 4.40
N LYS A 28 8.04 -2.62 3.83
CA LYS A 28 8.25 -1.84 2.61
C LYS A 28 8.03 -2.74 1.41
N PHE A 29 7.18 -2.34 0.49
CA PHE A 29 7.01 -3.02 -0.79
C PHE A 29 7.12 -2.04 -1.95
N ARG A 30 7.32 -2.59 -3.14
CA ARG A 30 7.52 -1.82 -4.36
C ARG A 30 6.67 -2.38 -5.47
N LEU A 31 5.91 -1.52 -6.12
CA LEU A 31 5.22 -1.84 -7.36
C LEU A 31 6.12 -1.36 -8.51
N ARG A 32 6.62 -2.30 -9.30
CA ARG A 32 7.41 -2.02 -10.49
C ARG A 32 6.50 -1.95 -11.69
N LEU A 33 6.38 -0.77 -12.29
CA LEU A 33 5.69 -0.61 -13.55
C LEU A 33 6.72 -0.82 -14.66
N ARG A 34 6.69 -1.97 -15.35
CA ARG A 34 7.56 -2.29 -16.49
C ARG A 34 6.87 -1.94 -17.80
N ASN A 35 7.66 -1.67 -18.85
CA ASN A 35 7.19 -1.30 -20.19
C ASN A 35 6.25 -0.08 -20.18
N CYS A 36 6.57 0.93 -19.38
CA CYS A 36 5.79 2.17 -19.28
C CYS A 36 6.04 3.18 -20.42
N GLU A 37 6.61 2.73 -21.54
CA GLU A 37 6.71 3.54 -22.76
C GLU A 37 5.31 3.79 -23.33
N LEU A 38 4.68 4.89 -22.89
CA LEU A 38 3.61 5.52 -23.63
C LEU A 38 4.23 6.05 -24.92
N ALA A 39 4.06 5.32 -26.02
CA ALA A 39 4.59 5.65 -27.34
C ALA A 39 4.14 7.04 -27.78
N GLY A 40 4.93 8.06 -27.42
CA GLY A 40 4.79 9.41 -27.94
C GLY A 40 5.27 9.40 -29.38
N THR A 41 4.34 9.37 -30.32
CA THR A 41 4.60 9.56 -31.74
C THR A 41 5.34 10.89 -31.97
N GLY A 42 6.67 10.83 -32.09
CA GLY A 42 7.48 11.74 -32.89
C GLY A 42 7.64 13.21 -32.47
N LYS A 43 7.16 13.69 -31.32
CA LYS A 43 7.37 15.10 -30.91
C LYS A 43 7.65 15.28 -29.43
N ARG A 44 8.86 15.80 -29.15
CA ARG A 44 9.35 16.38 -27.88
C ARG A 44 9.11 15.52 -26.62
N ILE A 45 10.21 14.92 -26.16
CA ILE A 45 10.38 14.17 -24.91
C ILE A 45 10.11 15.10 -23.70
N TYR A 46 8.84 15.32 -23.38
CA TYR A 46 8.39 15.71 -22.04
C TYR A 46 7.88 14.42 -21.36
N THR A 47 8.78 13.44 -21.18
CA THR A 47 8.46 12.08 -20.70
C THR A 47 8.27 12.06 -19.18
N ALA A 48 7.25 12.76 -18.70
CA ALA A 48 6.75 12.59 -17.34
C ALA A 48 5.28 12.17 -17.42
N SER A 49 5.04 10.89 -17.71
CA SER A 49 3.71 10.32 -17.61
C SER A 49 3.26 10.37 -16.16
N ARG A 50 2.05 10.87 -15.93
CA ARG A 50 1.48 10.92 -14.58
C ARG A 50 0.70 9.64 -14.35
N VAL A 51 1.02 8.99 -13.25
CA VAL A 51 0.26 7.84 -12.78
C VAL A 51 -0.45 8.19 -11.50
N ARG A 52 -1.70 7.75 -11.42
CA ARG A 52 -2.52 7.86 -10.21
C ARG A 52 -2.85 6.48 -9.69
N MET A 53 -2.44 6.24 -8.45
CA MET A 53 -2.67 5.00 -7.75
C MET A 53 -3.91 5.11 -6.85
N THR A 54 -4.71 4.05 -6.81
CA THR A 54 -5.79 3.90 -5.83
C THR A 54 -5.66 2.53 -5.18
N PHE A 55 -5.74 2.50 -3.85
CA PHE A 55 -5.86 1.26 -3.08
C PHE A 55 -7.30 1.11 -2.63
N ASP A 56 -7.90 -0.03 -2.97
CA ASP A 56 -9.27 -0.35 -2.63
C ASP A 56 -9.35 -1.70 -1.91
N GLY A 57 -10.33 -1.84 -1.04
CA GLY A 57 -10.47 -2.98 -0.13
C GLY A 57 -11.51 -2.71 0.95
N LEU A 58 -11.55 -3.57 1.96
CA LEU A 58 -12.45 -3.37 3.09
C LEU A 58 -11.99 -2.19 3.94
N ARG A 59 -12.90 -1.26 4.20
CA ARG A 59 -12.63 -0.07 5.02
C ARG A 59 -12.67 -0.43 6.50
N GLY A 60 -11.61 -0.06 7.22
CA GLY A 60 -11.55 -0.13 8.68
C GLY A 60 -12.16 1.09 9.38
N GLU A 61 -11.80 1.27 10.64
CA GLU A 61 -12.41 2.24 11.56
C GLU A 61 -12.29 3.68 11.06
N THR A 62 -11.20 4.01 10.37
CA THR A 62 -10.99 5.33 9.77
C THR A 62 -10.77 5.20 8.26
N PRO A 63 -11.04 6.25 7.46
CA PRO A 63 -10.94 6.17 6.00
C PRO A 63 -9.55 5.82 5.45
N ASP A 64 -8.51 6.02 6.25
CA ASP A 64 -7.10 5.75 5.98
C ASP A 64 -6.62 4.37 6.50
N LYS A 65 -7.56 3.55 7.00
CA LYS A 65 -7.31 2.20 7.50
C LYS A 65 -8.11 1.18 6.70
N PHE A 66 -7.49 0.04 6.45
CA PHE A 66 -8.07 -1.12 5.79
C PHE A 66 -8.34 -2.20 6.83
N SER A 67 -9.52 -2.81 6.77
CA SER A 67 -9.86 -3.92 7.66
C SER A 67 -9.02 -5.15 7.35
N LEU A 68 -8.71 -5.88 8.41
CA LEU A 68 -8.12 -7.20 8.36
C LEU A 68 -9.19 -8.26 8.68
N LEU A 69 -9.12 -9.38 7.98
CA LEU A 69 -9.95 -10.56 8.17
C LEU A 69 -9.12 -11.64 8.87
N GLY A 70 -9.78 -12.59 9.55
CA GLY A 70 -9.14 -13.69 10.24
C GLY A 70 -9.52 -13.76 11.72
N GLU A 71 -8.64 -14.37 12.51
CA GLU A 71 -8.84 -14.62 13.94
C GLU A 71 -8.30 -13.49 14.81
N ALA A 72 -7.35 -12.70 14.29
CA ALA A 72 -6.81 -11.54 14.99
C ALA A 72 -7.87 -10.44 15.13
N GLU A 73 -7.89 -9.78 16.28
CA GLU A 73 -8.79 -8.66 16.56
C GLU A 73 -8.01 -7.46 17.12
N GLY A 74 -8.60 -6.27 17.03
CA GLY A 74 -8.00 -5.04 17.56
C GLY A 74 -7.04 -4.32 16.59
N ILE A 75 -6.94 -4.79 15.35
CA ILE A 75 -5.96 -4.31 14.36
C ILE A 75 -6.59 -3.96 13.00
N ASN A 76 -5.93 -3.06 12.28
CA ASN A 76 -6.17 -2.71 10.88
C ASN A 76 -4.83 -2.62 10.16
N LEU A 77 -4.89 -2.55 8.83
CA LEU A 77 -3.76 -2.22 7.98
C LEU A 77 -3.78 -0.72 7.62
N GLN A 78 -2.62 -0.08 7.65
CA GLN A 78 -2.42 1.24 7.05
C GLN A 78 -1.35 1.14 5.97
N ILE A 79 -1.58 1.82 4.85
CA ILE A 79 -0.65 1.91 3.72
C ILE A 79 -0.22 3.36 3.59
N LEU A 80 1.07 3.61 3.56
CA LEU A 80 1.66 4.93 3.36
C LEU A 80 2.47 4.93 2.07
N ASP A 81 2.52 6.05 1.37
CA ASP A 81 3.55 6.28 0.36
C ASP A 81 4.93 6.56 0.99
N ASN A 82 5.94 6.75 0.15
CA ASN A 82 7.31 7.07 0.59
C ASN A 82 7.46 8.44 1.27
N GLN A 83 6.46 9.32 1.19
CA GLN A 83 6.41 10.61 1.87
C GLN A 83 5.61 10.53 3.18
N GLY A 84 4.99 9.40 3.48
CA GLY A 84 4.18 9.17 4.68
C GLY A 84 2.71 9.54 4.52
N TYR A 85 2.23 9.87 3.31
CA TYR A 85 0.81 10.12 3.11
C TYR A 85 0.02 8.82 3.10
N PRO A 86 -1.06 8.71 3.90
CA PRO A 86 -1.81 7.48 3.98
C PRO A 86 -2.77 7.31 2.80
N ALA A 87 -2.82 6.08 2.28
CA ALA A 87 -3.84 5.68 1.33
C ALA A 87 -5.20 5.62 2.02
N ARG A 88 -6.20 6.22 1.37
CA ARG A 88 -7.59 6.15 1.79
C ARG A 88 -8.34 5.18 0.88
N VAL A 89 -9.18 4.33 1.47
CA VAL A 89 -9.88 3.26 0.76
C VAL A 89 -10.68 3.83 -0.42
N GLY A 90 -10.37 3.35 -1.63
CA GLY A 90 -11.04 3.75 -2.87
C GLY A 90 -10.77 5.20 -3.31
N LYS A 91 -9.81 5.90 -2.68
CA LYS A 91 -9.44 7.27 -3.03
C LYS A 91 -8.09 7.31 -3.74
N VAL A 92 -8.04 8.20 -4.72
CA VAL A 92 -6.85 8.44 -5.53
C VAL A 92 -5.75 9.08 -4.68
N MET A 93 -4.55 8.54 -4.79
CA MET A 93 -3.33 9.08 -4.19
C MET A 93 -2.84 10.31 -4.97
N PRO A 94 -1.96 11.14 -4.37
CA PRO A 94 -1.23 12.16 -5.11
C PRO A 94 -0.57 11.58 -6.38
N PRO A 95 -0.56 12.33 -7.50
CA PRO A 95 0.01 11.86 -8.75
C PRO A 95 1.52 11.65 -8.60
N LEU A 96 2.01 10.56 -9.19
CA LEU A 96 3.43 10.24 -9.25
C LEU A 96 3.91 10.48 -10.68
N LEU A 97 5.07 11.13 -10.81
CA LEU A 97 5.72 11.36 -12.09
C LEU A 97 6.57 10.13 -12.41
N LEU A 98 6.31 9.53 -13.57
CA LEU A 98 7.18 8.49 -14.10
C LEU A 98 8.37 9.14 -14.84
N ASN A 99 9.59 8.82 -14.45
CA ASN A 99 10.84 9.26 -15.06
C ASN A 99 11.54 8.06 -15.75
N GLY A 100 11.32 7.91 -17.07
CA GLY A 100 11.99 6.89 -17.88
C GLY A 100 11.20 5.58 -18.01
N ASN A 101 11.90 4.47 -18.25
CA ASN A 101 11.30 3.19 -18.68
C ASN A 101 10.89 2.25 -17.54
N GLU A 102 11.44 2.44 -16.34
CA GLU A 102 11.10 1.66 -15.15
C GLU A 102 10.97 2.60 -13.96
N ASP A 103 9.81 2.58 -13.31
CA ASP A 103 9.62 3.28 -12.05
C ASP A 103 9.14 2.34 -10.95
N GLU A 104 9.68 2.58 -9.76
CA GLU A 104 9.33 1.86 -8.54
C GLU A 104 8.44 2.75 -7.67
N LEU A 105 7.16 2.39 -7.57
CA LEU A 105 6.27 3.02 -6.60
C LEU A 105 6.50 2.37 -5.24
N LYS A 106 7.01 3.15 -4.29
CA LYS A 106 7.42 2.67 -2.97
C LYS A 106 6.35 2.97 -1.95
N TYR A 107 5.95 1.95 -1.21
CA TYR A 107 4.91 2.04 -0.20
C TYR A 107 5.33 1.29 1.07
N ILE A 108 4.71 1.67 2.18
CA ILE A 108 4.95 1.13 3.51
C ILE A 108 3.61 0.60 4.05
N LEU A 109 3.55 -0.67 4.41
CA LEU A 109 2.45 -1.28 5.15
C LEU A 109 2.82 -1.31 6.62
N ARG A 110 1.84 -1.05 7.49
CA ARG A 110 1.98 -1.27 8.92
C ARG A 110 0.66 -1.69 9.55
N ILE A 111 0.75 -2.57 10.53
CA ILE A 111 -0.41 -3.01 11.32
C ILE A 111 -0.66 -2.00 12.43
N VAL A 112 -1.84 -1.40 12.48
CA VAL A 112 -2.18 -0.34 13.44
C VAL A 112 -3.36 -0.75 14.30
N ARG A 113 -3.46 -0.21 15.52
CA ARG A 113 -4.64 -0.43 16.35
C ARG A 113 -5.90 0.15 15.69
N ASN A 114 -6.98 -0.60 15.78
CA ASN A 114 -8.30 -0.13 15.38
C ASN A 114 -9.13 0.41 16.56
N GLY A 115 -8.69 0.18 17.80
CA GLY A 115 -9.35 0.68 19.02
C GLY A 115 -10.14 -0.39 19.77
N TYR A 116 -10.35 -1.57 19.17
CA TYR A 116 -10.89 -2.73 19.85
C TYR A 116 -9.79 -3.49 20.63
N PRO A 117 -10.18 -4.34 21.61
CA PRO A 117 -9.24 -5.18 22.34
C PRO A 117 -8.38 -6.05 21.40
N LEU A 118 -7.09 -6.17 21.72
CA LEU A 118 -6.17 -6.99 20.94
C LEU A 118 -6.37 -8.47 21.25
N LYS A 119 -6.44 -9.28 20.18
CA LYS A 119 -6.47 -10.74 20.26
C LYS A 119 -5.50 -11.31 19.24
N ALA A 120 -4.65 -12.24 19.68
CA ALA A 120 -3.75 -12.96 18.80
C ALA A 120 -4.54 -13.87 17.86
N GLY A 121 -4.06 -13.99 16.62
CA GLY A 121 -4.64 -14.86 15.62
C GLY A 121 -4.00 -14.59 14.26
N ASN A 122 -4.30 -15.45 13.29
CA ASN A 122 -3.91 -15.22 11.92
C ASN A 122 -4.76 -14.09 11.32
N TYR A 123 -4.18 -13.31 10.42
CA TYR A 123 -4.88 -12.25 9.70
C TYR A 123 -4.50 -12.22 8.23
N TYR A 124 -5.40 -11.72 7.40
CA TYR A 124 -5.16 -11.44 5.99
C TYR A 124 -6.07 -10.33 5.51
N THR A 125 -5.77 -9.77 4.34
CA THR A 125 -6.69 -8.90 3.62
C THR A 125 -6.40 -9.00 2.13
N ILE A 126 -7.37 -8.63 1.31
CA ILE A 126 -7.23 -8.60 -0.15
C ILE A 126 -7.42 -7.16 -0.58
N LEU A 127 -6.41 -6.64 -1.27
CA LEU A 127 -6.40 -5.28 -1.77
C LEU A 127 -6.39 -5.28 -3.29
N ARG A 128 -7.20 -4.40 -3.88
CA ARG A 128 -7.14 -4.06 -5.29
C ARG A 128 -6.32 -2.79 -5.44
N PHE A 129 -5.20 -2.88 -6.15
CA PHE A 129 -4.48 -1.70 -6.60
C PHE A 129 -4.95 -1.34 -8.01
N ILE A 130 -5.25 -0.06 -8.22
CA ILE A 130 -5.71 0.46 -9.52
C ILE A 130 -4.69 1.50 -9.97
N VAL A 131 -4.19 1.32 -11.19
CA VAL A 131 -3.23 2.20 -11.84
C VAL A 131 -3.97 2.95 -12.96
N ASN A 132 -4.07 4.27 -12.85
CA ASN A 132 -4.61 5.11 -13.91
C ASN A 132 -3.47 5.90 -14.54
N TYR A 133 -3.29 5.75 -15.85
CA TYR A 133 -2.34 6.50 -16.65
C TYR A 133 -3.05 7.76 -17.18
N GLU A 134 -2.43 8.93 -16.99
CA GLU A 134 -2.83 10.17 -17.67
C GLU A 134 -2.09 10.35 -18.99
#